data_AF-A0A417XSQ5-F1
#
_entry.id   AF-A0A417XSQ5-F1
#
_cell.length_a   1.000
_cell.length_b   1.000
_cell.length_c   1.000
_cell.angle_alpha   90.00
_cell.angle_beta   90.00
_cell.angle_gamma   90.00
#
_symmetry.space_group_name_H-M   'P 1'
#
loop_
_entity.id
_entity.type
_entity.pdbx_description
1 polymer ?
#
loop_
_entity_poly.entity_id
_entity_poly.type
_entity_poly.pdbx_seq_one_letter_code
_entity_poly.pdbx_strand_id
1 'polypeptide(L)'
;MRPLSALLAAVLSCLLLAAPTHAAPATAADPAPRPSTEGRFLVDPQGRVLVLHGVNMVYKRAPYAPDAIGFGADDARFLVRQGFTTVRLGLIWKAVEPEPGEYDDAYLARIRETTTVLADAGVHVLLDFHQDLFNERFQGEGAPDWAVQDDGLPAEPQLGFPYNYFGQLALNRAFDHFWANAPGPGGIGLQDRYAAAWAHVASYFRGTPGVMGFDLFNEPWPGTVWPTCVNPLGCAGFDAKLEAFSQRSIDAIRAVDPETPIFYEPHVIFNNGVRTTMAPAGEDLGFSFHDYCLTADVGLEGTPVQDLTCNVFDDLVWQNTERQLGRTGDTPLLTEFGATTDTTVLRAMVDRAAAHRFGWQYWAYCGCDDPTTTGPGNEQALVFDPAASPTGANIDHEKLAALVTPHPLVVAGTPAGWAFDRTSRHFTTSWSTARAGTLPGRFGAGATTRIAVPALVYSGGYRATATGGTIVSAAGARVLVVRQKAGALTVRVTVQPR
;
A
#
# COMPACT_ATOMS: atom_id res chain seq x y z
N MET A 1 -23.70 -73.15 -52.41
CA MET A 1 -24.34 -71.84 -52.66
C MET A 1 -23.65 -70.80 -51.77
N ARG A 2 -23.62 -69.50 -52.14
CA ARG A 2 -23.08 -68.38 -51.32
C ARG A 2 -24.21 -67.74 -50.47
N PRO A 3 -23.96 -66.74 -49.58
CA PRO A 3 -22.86 -66.47 -48.63
C PRO A 3 -23.37 -66.79 -47.18
N LEU A 4 -22.98 -66.27 -45.99
CA LEU A 4 -21.99 -65.31 -45.42
C LEU A 4 -21.15 -66.08 -44.35
N SER A 5 -20.04 -65.65 -43.72
CA SER A 5 -19.38 -64.36 -43.36
C SER A 5 -19.67 -63.79 -41.96
N ALA A 6 -18.85 -64.16 -40.97
CA ALA A 6 -18.37 -63.30 -39.86
C ALA A 6 -17.13 -63.94 -39.18
N LEU A 7 -16.07 -63.16 -38.92
CA LEU A 7 -14.88 -63.59 -38.17
C LEU A 7 -14.63 -62.61 -37.02
N LEU A 8 -14.46 -63.10 -35.80
CA LEU A 8 -13.67 -62.46 -34.75
C LEU A 8 -12.88 -63.57 -34.03
N ALA A 9 -11.56 -63.41 -33.91
CA ALA A 9 -10.69 -64.36 -33.24
C ALA A 9 -9.91 -63.63 -32.13
N ALA A 10 -9.92 -64.18 -30.92
CA ALA A 10 -9.24 -63.61 -29.75
C ALA A 10 -7.83 -64.19 -29.60
N VAL A 11 -6.89 -63.39 -29.08
CA VAL A 11 -5.56 -63.84 -28.64
C VAL A 11 -5.24 -63.18 -27.29
N LEU A 12 -4.62 -63.96 -26.40
CA LEU A 12 -4.19 -63.57 -25.06
C LEU A 12 -3.04 -62.56 -25.06
N SER A 13 -2.90 -61.79 -23.97
CA SER A 13 -1.64 -61.14 -23.57
C SER A 13 -1.58 -60.95 -22.05
N CYS A 14 -0.38 -60.82 -21.51
CA CYS A 14 -0.09 -61.09 -20.09
C CYS A 14 -0.42 -59.92 -19.15
N LEU A 15 -0.78 -60.24 -17.90
CA LEU A 15 -0.82 -59.26 -16.82
C LEU A 15 0.60 -58.91 -16.35
N LEU A 16 0.84 -57.62 -16.13
CA LEU A 16 1.96 -57.09 -15.35
C LEU A 16 1.40 -56.39 -14.11
N LEU A 17 1.86 -56.79 -12.92
CA LEU A 17 1.48 -56.17 -11.65
C LEU A 17 2.32 -54.90 -11.45
N ALA A 18 1.72 -53.73 -11.69
CA ALA A 18 2.29 -52.45 -11.28
C ALA A 18 1.98 -52.18 -9.81
N ALA A 19 3.01 -51.99 -8.98
CA ALA A 19 2.84 -51.57 -7.59
C ALA A 19 2.52 -50.06 -7.52
N PRO A 20 1.62 -49.61 -6.64
CA PRO A 20 1.30 -48.19 -6.49
C PRO A 20 2.46 -47.46 -5.80
N THR A 21 3.30 -46.77 -6.58
CA THR A 21 4.29 -45.82 -6.08
C THR A 21 3.58 -44.71 -5.31
N HIS A 22 3.63 -44.78 -3.97
CA HIS A 22 3.14 -43.70 -3.13
C HIS A 22 4.06 -42.49 -3.36
N ALA A 23 3.51 -41.43 -3.96
CA ALA A 23 4.19 -40.15 -3.97
C ALA A 23 4.37 -39.68 -2.53
N ALA A 24 5.58 -39.31 -2.14
CA ALA A 24 5.79 -38.63 -0.87
C ALA A 24 4.98 -37.32 -0.86
N PRO A 25 4.42 -36.90 0.29
CA PRO A 25 3.81 -35.59 0.39
C PRO A 25 4.85 -34.53 -0.01
N ALA A 26 4.45 -33.58 -0.85
CA ALA A 26 5.30 -32.45 -1.16
C ALA A 26 5.62 -31.72 0.14
N THR A 27 6.90 -31.62 0.49
CA THR A 27 7.36 -30.69 1.53
C THR A 27 6.86 -29.32 1.16
N ALA A 28 6.20 -28.62 2.08
CA ALA A 28 5.79 -27.24 1.87
C ALA A 28 6.99 -26.45 1.35
N ALA A 29 6.80 -25.72 0.25
CA ALA A 29 7.82 -24.83 -0.24
C ALA A 29 8.08 -23.75 0.83
N ASP A 30 9.33 -23.35 1.00
CA ASP A 30 9.65 -22.17 1.81
C ASP A 30 8.81 -20.99 1.32
N PRO A 31 8.20 -20.20 2.22
CA PRO A 31 7.35 -19.08 1.82
C PRO A 31 8.12 -18.12 0.92
N ALA A 32 7.45 -17.56 -0.09
CA ALA A 32 8.07 -16.63 -1.03
C ALA A 32 8.66 -15.45 -0.23
N PRO A 33 10.00 -15.29 -0.18
CA PRO A 33 10.62 -14.55 0.91
C PRO A 33 10.30 -13.06 0.82
N ARG A 34 9.88 -12.49 1.95
CA ARG A 34 9.23 -11.18 2.04
C ARG A 34 10.23 -10.02 2.15
N PRO A 35 9.80 -8.78 1.85
CA PRO A 35 10.52 -7.60 2.31
C PRO A 35 10.59 -7.55 3.83
N SER A 36 11.66 -6.99 4.37
CA SER A 36 11.78 -6.56 5.77
C SER A 36 12.11 -5.07 5.84
N THR A 37 12.10 -4.49 7.03
CA THR A 37 12.57 -3.14 7.33
C THR A 37 14.06 -3.14 7.67
N GLU A 38 14.77 -2.07 7.37
CA GLU A 38 16.16 -1.85 7.76
C GLU A 38 16.40 -0.36 8.09
N GLY A 39 15.93 0.01 9.29
CA GLY A 39 15.74 1.41 9.66
C GLY A 39 14.71 2.06 8.73
N ARG A 40 15.11 3.17 8.09
CA ARG A 40 14.25 3.96 7.19
C ARG A 40 14.12 3.44 5.74
N PHE A 41 14.17 2.12 5.52
CA PHE A 41 14.11 1.48 4.20
C PHE A 41 13.47 0.09 4.24
N LEU A 42 12.53 -0.20 3.33
CA LEU A 42 12.21 -1.59 2.99
C LEU A 42 13.39 -2.22 2.20
N VAL A 43 13.76 -3.44 2.55
CA VAL A 43 14.74 -4.25 1.84
C VAL A 43 14.14 -5.57 1.39
N ASP A 44 14.56 -6.07 0.22
CA ASP A 44 14.21 -7.41 -0.23
C ASP A 44 15.07 -8.51 0.45
N PRO A 45 14.78 -9.80 0.25
CA PRO A 45 15.55 -10.90 0.85
C PRO A 45 17.02 -11.03 0.40
N GLN A 46 17.50 -10.17 -0.51
CA GLN A 46 18.92 -10.04 -0.84
C GLN A 46 19.56 -8.82 -0.16
N GLY A 47 18.80 -8.13 0.71
CA GLY A 47 19.12 -6.89 1.42
C GLY A 47 19.22 -5.67 0.50
N ARG A 48 18.52 -5.67 -0.64
CA ARG A 48 18.50 -4.55 -1.60
C ARG A 48 17.33 -3.64 -1.26
N VAL A 49 17.57 -2.32 -1.20
CA VAL A 49 16.51 -1.35 -0.87
C VAL A 49 15.45 -1.32 -1.96
N LEU A 50 14.20 -1.51 -1.58
CA LEU A 50 13.03 -1.31 -2.45
C LEU A 50 12.67 0.17 -2.47
N VAL A 51 12.22 0.65 -3.63
CA VAL A 51 11.60 1.98 -3.79
C VAL A 51 10.28 1.75 -4.49
N LEU A 52 9.19 1.91 -3.74
CA LEU A 52 7.86 1.48 -4.13
C LEU A 52 6.99 2.69 -4.45
N HIS A 53 6.64 2.89 -5.71
CA HIS A 53 5.66 3.88 -6.16
C HIS A 53 4.40 3.13 -6.64
N GLY A 54 3.21 3.63 -6.35
CA GLY A 54 1.98 2.87 -6.56
C GLY A 54 0.67 3.63 -6.38
N VAL A 55 -0.39 2.88 -6.10
CA VAL A 55 -1.77 3.36 -5.96
C VAL A 55 -2.49 2.69 -4.79
N ASN A 56 -3.56 3.30 -4.31
CA ASN A 56 -4.56 2.63 -3.48
C ASN A 56 -5.61 1.95 -4.35
N MET A 57 -6.03 0.75 -3.95
CA MET A 57 -7.19 0.04 -4.51
C MET A 57 -8.03 -0.51 -3.35
N VAL A 58 -9.01 0.28 -2.93
CA VAL A 58 -9.99 -0.07 -1.90
C VAL A 58 -11.36 -0.14 -2.55
N TYR A 59 -12.18 -1.13 -2.21
CA TYR A 59 -13.56 -1.21 -2.67
C TYR A 59 -14.53 -1.14 -1.49
N LYS A 60 -14.96 0.08 -1.16
CA LYS A 60 -15.76 0.45 0.02
C LYS A 60 -17.25 0.06 -0.06
N ARG A 61 -17.60 -0.92 -0.89
CA ARG A 61 -18.98 -1.36 -1.17
C ARG A 61 -19.06 -2.88 -1.17
N ALA A 62 -20.08 -3.46 -0.52
CA ALA A 62 -20.31 -4.91 -0.53
C ALA A 62 -20.35 -5.46 -1.98
N PRO A 63 -19.59 -6.53 -2.33
CA PRO A 63 -18.93 -7.50 -1.44
C PRO A 63 -17.48 -7.17 -1.04
N TYR A 64 -17.07 -5.89 -1.08
CA TYR A 64 -15.82 -5.31 -0.59
C TYR A 64 -14.49 -5.85 -1.17
N ALA A 65 -14.57 -6.74 -2.17
CA ALA A 65 -13.41 -7.31 -2.85
C ALA A 65 -13.31 -6.72 -4.27
N PRO A 66 -12.14 -6.19 -4.70
CA PRO A 66 -12.02 -5.41 -5.93
C PRO A 66 -12.12 -6.25 -7.22
N ASP A 67 -11.99 -7.58 -7.14
CA ASP A 67 -12.30 -8.47 -8.27
C ASP A 67 -13.80 -8.39 -8.66
N ALA A 68 -14.69 -8.01 -7.74
CA ALA A 68 -16.13 -7.82 -8.00
C ALA A 68 -16.42 -6.75 -9.07
N ILE A 69 -15.51 -5.79 -9.24
CA ILE A 69 -15.58 -4.67 -10.19
C ILE A 69 -14.55 -4.80 -11.32
N GLY A 70 -13.96 -5.98 -11.49
CA GLY A 70 -13.08 -6.32 -12.62
C GLY A 70 -11.59 -6.12 -12.40
N PHE A 71 -11.16 -5.47 -11.31
CA PHE A 71 -9.74 -5.17 -11.06
C PHE A 71 -8.90 -6.45 -10.99
N GLY A 72 -7.89 -6.56 -11.85
CA GLY A 72 -7.07 -7.75 -11.93
C GLY A 72 -5.89 -7.65 -12.88
N ALA A 73 -5.82 -8.58 -13.83
CA ALA A 73 -4.55 -8.94 -14.44
C ALA A 73 -4.05 -7.93 -15.49
N ASP A 74 -4.91 -7.22 -16.23
CA ASP A 74 -4.51 -6.13 -17.12
C ASP A 74 -4.22 -4.82 -16.40
N ASP A 75 -4.81 -4.60 -15.22
CA ASP A 75 -4.49 -3.53 -14.27
C ASP A 75 -3.10 -3.74 -13.65
N ALA A 76 -2.83 -4.93 -13.11
CA ALA A 76 -1.50 -5.32 -12.64
C ALA A 76 -0.44 -5.15 -13.73
N ARG A 77 -0.75 -5.59 -14.97
CA ARG A 77 0.12 -5.33 -16.14
C ARG A 77 0.16 -3.85 -16.53
N PHE A 78 -0.84 -3.03 -16.23
CA PHE A 78 -0.87 -1.59 -16.52
C PHE A 78 0.06 -0.85 -15.56
N LEU A 79 -0.10 -1.04 -14.26
CA LEU A 79 0.74 -0.46 -13.21
C LEU A 79 2.23 -0.67 -13.52
N VAL A 80 2.63 -1.92 -13.79
CA VAL A 80 4.01 -2.29 -14.12
C VAL A 80 4.47 -1.73 -15.49
N ARG A 81 3.58 -1.51 -16.46
CA ARG A 81 3.91 -0.84 -17.74
C ARG A 81 4.29 0.64 -17.55
N GLN A 82 3.74 1.29 -16.52
CA GLN A 82 4.04 2.69 -16.15
C GLN A 82 5.21 2.81 -15.17
N GLY A 83 5.53 1.73 -14.45
CA GLY A 83 6.63 1.66 -13.48
C GLY A 83 6.17 1.57 -12.03
N PHE A 84 4.85 1.51 -11.78
CA PHE A 84 4.31 1.28 -10.45
C PHE A 84 4.56 -0.17 -9.99
N THR A 85 4.89 -0.34 -8.72
CA THR A 85 5.33 -1.61 -8.12
C THR A 85 4.76 -1.85 -6.72
N THR A 86 3.82 -1.05 -6.24
CA THR A 86 3.01 -1.36 -5.05
C THR A 86 1.53 -1.01 -5.24
N VAL A 87 0.68 -1.70 -4.49
CA VAL A 87 -0.73 -1.35 -4.24
C VAL A 87 -0.99 -1.40 -2.73
N ARG A 88 -1.62 -0.38 -2.16
CA ARG A 88 -2.30 -0.49 -0.84
C ARG A 88 -3.71 -1.00 -1.12
N LEU A 89 -4.01 -2.20 -0.63
CA LEU A 89 -5.16 -3.01 -1.01
C LEU A 89 -6.09 -3.15 0.20
N GLY A 90 -7.28 -2.58 0.07
CA GLY A 90 -8.23 -2.49 1.18
C GLY A 90 -8.78 -3.85 1.61
N LEU A 91 -8.79 -4.05 2.92
CA LEU A 91 -9.52 -5.06 3.67
C LEU A 91 -10.51 -4.35 4.58
N ILE A 92 -11.79 -4.70 4.50
CA ILE A 92 -12.83 -4.04 5.31
C ILE A 92 -13.12 -4.94 6.52
N TRP A 93 -13.01 -4.44 7.76
CA TRP A 93 -13.22 -5.26 8.97
C TRP A 93 -14.61 -5.92 8.98
N LYS A 94 -15.64 -5.21 8.49
CA LYS A 94 -17.01 -5.73 8.26
C LYS A 94 -17.10 -6.91 7.30
N ALA A 95 -16.17 -7.01 6.35
CA ALA A 95 -16.05 -8.13 5.42
C ALA A 95 -15.16 -9.26 5.98
N VAL A 96 -14.24 -8.96 6.90
CA VAL A 96 -13.39 -9.96 7.56
C VAL A 96 -14.11 -10.66 8.72
N GLU A 97 -14.81 -9.92 9.58
CA GLU A 97 -15.51 -10.42 10.79
C GLU A 97 -17.00 -9.96 10.76
N PRO A 98 -17.82 -10.45 9.79
CA PRO A 98 -19.20 -10.02 9.62
C PRO A 98 -20.09 -10.31 10.84
N GLU A 99 -19.79 -11.36 11.61
CA GLU A 99 -20.41 -11.68 12.90
C GLU A 99 -19.33 -11.87 13.98
N PRO A 100 -19.61 -11.65 15.28
CA PRO A 100 -18.58 -11.51 16.32
C PRO A 100 -17.70 -12.76 16.56
N GLY A 101 -16.58 -12.86 15.85
CA GLY A 101 -15.61 -13.96 15.89
C GLY A 101 -15.84 -15.04 14.83
N GLU A 102 -16.70 -14.77 13.85
CA GLU A 102 -16.90 -15.62 12.67
C GLU A 102 -16.25 -14.93 11.46
N TYR A 103 -15.13 -15.47 10.99
CA TYR A 103 -14.32 -14.84 9.94
C TYR A 103 -14.66 -15.36 8.53
N ASP A 104 -14.80 -14.46 7.56
CA ASP A 104 -15.10 -14.84 6.16
C ASP A 104 -13.82 -15.17 5.36
N ASP A 105 -13.38 -16.42 5.48
CA ASP A 105 -12.28 -16.98 4.68
C ASP A 105 -12.54 -16.99 3.16
N ALA A 106 -13.79 -16.84 2.70
CA ALA A 106 -14.13 -16.72 1.28
C ALA A 106 -13.95 -15.28 0.77
N TYR A 107 -14.22 -14.26 1.59
CA TYR A 107 -13.77 -12.89 1.33
C TYR A 107 -12.24 -12.83 1.26
N LEU A 108 -11.55 -13.36 2.28
CA LEU A 108 -10.08 -13.38 2.31
C LEU A 108 -9.48 -14.16 1.12
N ALA A 109 -10.16 -15.19 0.60
CA ALA A 109 -9.72 -15.94 -0.59
C ALA A 109 -9.68 -15.06 -1.85
N ARG A 110 -10.69 -14.21 -2.05
CA ARG A 110 -10.75 -13.29 -3.20
C ARG A 110 -9.67 -12.22 -3.12
N ILE A 111 -9.44 -11.66 -1.93
CA ILE A 111 -8.33 -10.75 -1.70
C ILE A 111 -6.99 -11.46 -1.96
N ARG A 112 -6.83 -12.72 -1.52
CA ARG A 112 -5.63 -13.53 -1.82
C ARG A 112 -5.42 -13.74 -3.32
N GLU A 113 -6.48 -13.98 -4.10
CA GLU A 113 -6.39 -14.07 -5.57
C GLU A 113 -5.90 -12.74 -6.16
N THR A 114 -6.46 -11.60 -5.75
CA THR A 114 -5.97 -10.27 -6.14
C THR A 114 -4.50 -10.05 -5.77
N THR A 115 -4.07 -10.43 -4.56
CA THR A 115 -2.65 -10.32 -4.17
C THR A 115 -1.73 -11.19 -5.03
N THR A 116 -2.21 -12.37 -5.46
CA THR A 116 -1.45 -13.29 -6.31
C THR A 116 -1.31 -12.72 -7.73
N VAL A 117 -2.38 -12.18 -8.29
CA VAL A 117 -2.38 -11.51 -9.61
C VAL A 117 -1.44 -10.30 -9.64
N LEU A 118 -1.36 -9.54 -8.55
CA LEU A 118 -0.41 -8.44 -8.37
C LEU A 118 1.03 -8.97 -8.21
N ALA A 119 1.25 -9.99 -7.38
CA ALA A 119 2.56 -10.61 -7.16
C ALA A 119 3.18 -11.17 -8.44
N ASP A 120 2.39 -11.86 -9.28
CA ASP A 120 2.82 -12.43 -10.57
C ASP A 120 3.25 -11.36 -11.59
N ALA A 121 2.69 -10.15 -11.49
CA ALA A 121 3.16 -9.00 -12.27
C ALA A 121 4.44 -8.36 -11.71
N GLY A 122 4.80 -8.66 -10.46
CA GLY A 122 5.89 -8.03 -9.72
C GLY A 122 5.48 -6.76 -8.96
N VAL A 123 4.22 -6.70 -8.51
CA VAL A 123 3.66 -5.64 -7.66
C VAL A 123 3.58 -6.14 -6.22
N HIS A 124 4.08 -5.33 -5.28
CA HIS A 124 3.98 -5.56 -3.85
C HIS A 124 2.61 -5.12 -3.31
N VAL A 125 2.09 -5.78 -2.28
CA VAL A 125 0.78 -5.45 -1.68
C VAL A 125 0.94 -5.13 -0.20
N LEU A 126 0.56 -3.90 0.18
CA LEU A 126 0.27 -3.55 1.56
C LEU A 126 -1.22 -3.84 1.80
N LEU A 127 -1.55 -4.72 2.75
CA LEU A 127 -2.94 -5.02 3.11
C LEU A 127 -3.38 -4.06 4.22
N ASP A 128 -4.43 -3.29 3.99
CA ASP A 128 -4.85 -2.15 4.82
C ASP A 128 -6.23 -2.42 5.44
N PHE A 129 -6.37 -2.33 6.78
CA PHE A 129 -7.70 -2.34 7.41
C PHE A 129 -8.35 -0.96 7.28
N HIS A 130 -9.02 -0.78 6.14
CA HIS A 130 -9.63 0.48 5.76
C HIS A 130 -10.92 0.76 6.57
N GLN A 131 -11.16 2.05 6.79
CA GLN A 131 -12.40 2.60 7.31
C GLN A 131 -12.49 4.06 6.91
N ASP A 132 -13.71 4.56 6.78
CA ASP A 132 -14.03 5.98 6.82
C ASP A 132 -15.29 6.18 7.64
N LEU A 133 -15.31 7.19 8.52
CA LEU A 133 -16.45 7.47 9.39
C LEU A 133 -16.95 6.20 10.12
N PHE A 134 -16.06 5.25 10.43
CA PHE A 134 -16.27 4.01 11.17
C PHE A 134 -17.27 2.96 10.59
N ASN A 135 -18.42 3.34 10.02
CA ASN A 135 -19.48 2.41 9.59
C ASN A 135 -20.54 3.10 8.69
N GLU A 136 -21.27 2.35 7.86
CA GLU A 136 -22.31 2.89 6.96
C GLU A 136 -23.43 3.67 7.68
N ARG A 137 -23.70 3.37 8.96
CA ARG A 137 -24.62 4.15 9.83
C ARG A 137 -24.29 5.64 9.87
N PHE A 138 -23.00 5.97 9.75
CA PHE A 138 -22.46 7.33 9.83
C PHE A 138 -22.09 7.88 8.43
N GLN A 139 -22.68 7.30 7.37
CA GLN A 139 -22.32 7.52 5.96
C GLN A 139 -20.91 7.04 5.59
N GLY A 140 -20.35 6.16 6.42
CA GLY A 140 -19.01 5.61 6.32
C GLY A 140 -18.95 4.19 5.79
N GLU A 141 -17.90 3.49 6.20
CA GLU A 141 -17.63 2.07 5.96
C GLU A 141 -16.54 1.59 6.96
N GLY A 142 -16.05 0.35 6.87
CA GLY A 142 -15.00 -0.17 7.75
C GLY A 142 -15.48 -1.20 8.78
N ALA A 143 -15.98 -0.75 9.93
CA ALA A 143 -16.33 -1.63 11.06
C ALA A 143 -17.69 -2.34 10.87
N PRO A 144 -17.84 -3.59 11.35
CA PRO A 144 -19.10 -4.33 11.31
C PRO A 144 -20.17 -3.70 12.20
N ASP A 145 -21.44 -3.90 11.84
CA ASP A 145 -22.58 -3.29 12.54
C ASP A 145 -22.69 -3.71 14.01
N TRP A 146 -22.20 -4.91 14.36
CA TRP A 146 -22.14 -5.41 15.73
C TRP A 146 -21.09 -4.70 16.61
N ALA A 147 -20.10 -4.03 16.01
CA ALA A 147 -19.05 -3.28 16.69
C ALA A 147 -19.45 -1.82 17.00
N VAL A 148 -20.56 -1.33 16.42
CA VAL A 148 -21.00 0.06 16.56
C VAL A 148 -21.68 0.29 17.93
N GLN A 149 -21.07 1.15 18.75
CA GLN A 149 -21.60 1.56 20.05
C GLN A 149 -21.67 3.09 20.13
N ASP A 150 -22.84 3.69 19.94
CA ASP A 150 -22.99 5.16 19.84
C ASP A 150 -23.89 5.77 20.94
N ASP A 151 -24.04 5.05 22.05
CA ASP A 151 -24.99 5.33 23.15
C ASP A 151 -26.47 5.46 22.72
N GLY A 152 -26.83 5.00 21.52
CA GLY A 152 -28.18 5.16 20.97
C GLY A 152 -28.50 6.58 20.50
N LEU A 153 -27.46 7.41 20.29
CA LEU A 153 -27.61 8.76 19.77
C LEU A 153 -28.12 8.76 18.30
N PRO A 154 -28.79 9.84 17.85
CA PRO A 154 -29.08 10.00 16.44
C PRO A 154 -27.78 10.19 15.66
N ALA A 155 -27.62 9.46 14.55
CA ALA A 155 -26.57 9.68 13.56
C ALA A 155 -26.87 10.93 12.73
N GLU A 156 -26.98 12.08 13.40
CA GLU A 156 -27.32 13.38 12.81
C GLU A 156 -26.40 14.47 13.38
N PRO A 157 -26.07 15.53 12.60
CA PRO A 157 -26.44 15.74 11.21
C PRO A 157 -25.74 14.76 10.24
N GLN A 158 -26.43 14.36 9.18
CA GLN A 158 -25.88 13.64 8.02
C GLN A 158 -25.20 14.62 7.04
N LEU A 159 -23.96 15.02 7.33
CA LEU A 159 -23.16 15.98 6.54
C LEU A 159 -22.30 15.33 5.44
N GLY A 160 -22.21 13.99 5.42
CA GLY A 160 -21.32 13.25 4.53
C GLY A 160 -19.85 13.29 4.95
N PHE A 161 -18.99 12.74 4.07
CA PHE A 161 -17.54 12.78 4.23
C PHE A 161 -16.94 14.12 3.76
N PRO A 162 -15.88 14.64 4.40
CA PRO A 162 -15.33 14.24 5.71
C PRO A 162 -16.12 14.83 6.90
N TYR A 163 -17.12 15.69 6.63
CA TYR A 163 -17.76 16.57 7.62
C TYR A 163 -18.40 15.88 8.83
N ASN A 164 -18.85 14.63 8.70
CA ASN A 164 -19.41 13.85 9.81
C ASN A 164 -18.42 13.64 10.96
N TYR A 165 -17.11 13.52 10.70
CA TYR A 165 -16.08 13.43 11.75
C TYR A 165 -16.20 14.60 12.74
N PHE A 166 -16.39 15.82 12.24
CA PHE A 166 -16.48 17.03 13.06
C PHE A 166 -17.88 17.28 13.65
N GLY A 167 -18.93 16.96 12.89
CA GLY A 167 -20.31 17.36 13.20
C GLY A 167 -21.17 16.31 13.92
N GLN A 168 -20.90 15.02 13.73
CA GLN A 168 -21.83 13.95 14.12
C GLN A 168 -21.44 13.30 15.45
N LEU A 169 -22.25 13.51 16.50
CA LEU A 169 -21.90 13.06 17.84
C LEU A 169 -21.92 11.53 17.99
N ALA A 170 -22.86 10.83 17.34
CA ALA A 170 -22.96 9.37 17.39
C ALA A 170 -21.68 8.68 16.88
N LEU A 171 -21.14 9.13 15.74
CA LEU A 171 -19.85 8.71 15.20
C LEU A 171 -18.71 8.92 16.21
N ASN A 172 -18.64 10.11 16.82
CA ASN A 172 -17.60 10.41 17.80
C ASN A 172 -17.70 9.54 19.06
N ARG A 173 -18.91 9.11 19.46
CA ARG A 173 -19.12 8.14 20.54
C ARG A 173 -18.75 6.70 20.14
N ALA A 174 -18.97 6.29 18.89
CA ALA A 174 -18.48 5.01 18.37
C ALA A 174 -16.96 4.91 18.44
N PHE A 175 -16.24 5.95 17.99
CA PHE A 175 -14.79 6.03 18.18
C PHE A 175 -14.41 6.06 19.66
N ASP A 176 -15.06 6.85 20.52
CA ASP A 176 -14.75 6.87 21.96
C ASP A 176 -14.85 5.47 22.62
N HIS A 177 -15.86 4.67 22.26
CA HIS A 177 -16.04 3.30 22.76
C HIS A 177 -15.01 2.33 22.19
N PHE A 178 -14.65 2.45 20.90
CA PHE A 178 -13.55 1.70 20.30
C PHE A 178 -12.21 2.01 21.00
N TRP A 179 -11.90 3.29 21.22
CA TRP A 179 -10.69 3.73 21.93
C TRP A 179 -10.70 3.45 23.44
N ALA A 180 -11.87 3.16 24.02
CA ALA A 180 -12.00 2.65 25.38
C ALA A 180 -11.85 1.12 25.49
N ASN A 181 -11.76 0.42 24.35
CA ASN A 181 -11.89 -1.04 24.25
C ASN A 181 -13.18 -1.55 24.94
N ALA A 182 -14.30 -0.87 24.68
CA ALA A 182 -15.59 -1.18 25.29
C ALA A 182 -16.00 -2.65 25.02
N PRO A 183 -16.70 -3.32 25.96
CA PRO A 183 -17.14 -4.69 25.76
C PRO A 183 -18.21 -4.77 24.66
N GLY A 184 -17.90 -5.48 23.58
CA GLY A 184 -18.83 -5.85 22.51
C GLY A 184 -19.54 -7.19 22.77
N PRO A 185 -20.12 -7.80 21.73
CA PRO A 185 -20.80 -9.08 21.83
C PRO A 185 -19.91 -10.19 22.42
N GLY A 186 -20.45 -10.89 23.42
CA GLY A 186 -19.72 -11.87 24.24
C GLY A 186 -18.93 -11.26 25.41
N GLY A 187 -18.95 -9.93 25.60
CA GLY A 187 -18.20 -9.24 26.65
C GLY A 187 -16.71 -9.03 26.34
N ILE A 188 -16.28 -9.32 25.11
CA ILE A 188 -14.92 -9.13 24.61
C ILE A 188 -14.77 -7.69 24.10
N GLY A 189 -13.64 -7.04 24.39
CA GLY A 189 -13.39 -5.65 23.98
C GLY A 189 -13.35 -5.47 22.46
N LEU A 190 -13.82 -4.31 21.95
CA LEU A 190 -13.83 -4.01 20.51
C LEU A 190 -12.43 -4.08 19.86
N GLN A 191 -11.37 -3.62 20.56
CA GLN A 191 -9.99 -3.75 20.08
C GLN A 191 -9.46 -5.18 20.22
N ASP A 192 -9.93 -5.94 21.21
CA ASP A 192 -9.54 -7.35 21.35
C ASP A 192 -10.10 -8.19 20.20
N ARG A 193 -11.32 -7.86 19.72
CA ARG A 193 -11.88 -8.40 18.47
C ARG A 193 -11.06 -7.97 17.25
N TYR A 194 -10.83 -6.67 17.10
CA TYR A 194 -10.06 -6.10 15.99
C TYR A 194 -8.66 -6.71 15.85
N ALA A 195 -7.93 -6.86 16.97
CA ALA A 195 -6.62 -7.49 17.01
C ALA A 195 -6.69 -9.01 16.72
N ALA A 196 -7.76 -9.69 17.12
CA ALA A 196 -8.00 -11.10 16.75
C ALA A 196 -8.34 -11.27 15.26
N ALA A 197 -9.09 -10.35 14.65
CA ALA A 197 -9.31 -10.30 13.21
C ALA A 197 -8.00 -10.05 12.45
N TRP A 198 -7.14 -9.16 12.95
CA TRP A 198 -5.79 -8.95 12.42
C TRP A 198 -4.91 -10.19 12.54
N ALA A 199 -4.94 -10.90 13.67
CA ALA A 199 -4.25 -12.18 13.81
C ALA A 199 -4.79 -13.24 12.85
N HIS A 200 -6.11 -13.32 12.63
CA HIS A 200 -6.70 -14.23 11.65
C HIS A 200 -6.22 -13.90 10.23
N VAL A 201 -6.26 -12.62 9.82
CA VAL A 201 -5.75 -12.15 8.53
C VAL A 201 -4.26 -12.43 8.37
N ALA A 202 -3.43 -12.13 9.37
CA ALA A 202 -2.00 -12.39 9.32
C ALA A 202 -1.68 -13.89 9.21
N SER A 203 -2.37 -14.73 9.98
CA SER A 203 -2.28 -16.19 9.89
C SER A 203 -2.71 -16.70 8.51
N TYR A 204 -3.84 -16.20 7.98
CA TYR A 204 -4.36 -16.57 6.67
C TYR A 204 -3.40 -16.19 5.54
N PHE A 205 -2.91 -14.96 5.54
CA PHE A 205 -2.00 -14.44 4.52
C PHE A 205 -0.53 -14.86 4.71
N ARG A 206 -0.17 -15.58 5.77
CA ARG A 206 1.23 -15.99 6.01
C ARG A 206 1.79 -16.79 4.83
N GLY A 207 2.96 -16.37 4.34
CA GLY A 207 3.61 -16.96 3.17
C GLY A 207 2.99 -16.64 1.80
N THR A 208 1.85 -15.92 1.72
CA THR A 208 1.29 -15.43 0.46
C THR A 208 2.29 -14.50 -0.25
N PRO A 209 2.61 -14.74 -1.55
CA PRO A 209 3.49 -13.87 -2.34
C PRO A 209 2.97 -12.44 -2.49
N GLY A 210 3.87 -11.51 -2.78
CA GLY A 210 3.55 -10.09 -3.03
C GLY A 210 3.24 -9.27 -1.78
N VAL A 211 2.59 -9.85 -0.78
CA VAL A 211 2.31 -9.20 0.52
C VAL A 211 3.61 -8.70 1.15
N MET A 212 3.72 -7.38 1.27
CA MET A 212 4.88 -6.65 1.81
C MET A 212 4.66 -6.11 3.23
N GLY A 213 3.43 -6.10 3.72
CA GLY A 213 3.09 -5.64 5.06
C GLY A 213 1.59 -5.60 5.32
N PHE A 214 1.25 -5.26 6.56
CA PHE A 214 -0.09 -4.96 7.04
C PHE A 214 -0.14 -3.48 7.50
N ASP A 215 -1.17 -2.72 7.15
CA ASP A 215 -1.39 -1.33 7.59
C ASP A 215 -2.57 -1.29 8.57
N LEU A 216 -2.31 -0.95 9.83
CA LEU A 216 -3.12 -1.44 10.95
C LEU A 216 -4.53 -0.87 11.06
N PHE A 217 -4.75 0.39 10.69
CA PHE A 217 -6.04 1.09 10.82
C PHE A 217 -5.96 2.40 10.02
N ASN A 218 -6.74 2.51 8.93
CA ASN A 218 -6.80 3.72 8.12
C ASN A 218 -7.35 4.94 8.88
N GLU A 219 -6.65 6.07 8.81
CA GLU A 219 -7.04 7.39 9.31
C GLU A 219 -7.63 7.42 10.74
N PRO A 220 -6.87 7.06 11.79
CA PRO A 220 -7.38 6.98 13.16
C PRO A 220 -7.95 8.31 13.69
N TRP A 221 -9.28 8.42 13.78
CA TRP A 221 -9.98 9.60 14.28
C TRP A 221 -10.02 9.64 15.82
N PRO A 222 -9.65 10.75 16.49
CA PRO A 222 -9.61 10.82 17.96
C PRO A 222 -10.94 10.68 18.72
N GLY A 223 -12.09 10.61 18.03
CA GLY A 223 -13.41 10.66 18.67
C GLY A 223 -13.67 12.04 19.30
N THR A 224 -14.44 12.07 20.40
CA THR A 224 -14.93 13.32 21.02
C THR A 224 -13.79 14.27 21.48
N VAL A 225 -12.56 13.77 21.66
CA VAL A 225 -11.40 14.59 22.03
C VAL A 225 -10.69 15.27 20.85
N TRP A 226 -11.14 15.08 19.60
CA TRP A 226 -10.53 15.68 18.39
C TRP A 226 -10.24 17.19 18.48
N PRO A 227 -11.07 18.06 19.12
CA PRO A 227 -10.78 19.49 19.15
C PRO A 227 -9.51 19.83 19.95
N THR A 228 -9.08 18.94 20.84
CA THR A 228 -7.81 19.08 21.59
C THR A 228 -6.60 18.71 20.73
N CYS A 229 -6.80 17.89 19.70
CA CYS A 229 -5.76 17.38 18.81
C CYS A 229 -5.42 18.33 17.66
N VAL A 230 -6.28 19.31 17.33
CA VAL A 230 -6.02 20.33 16.30
C VAL A 230 -5.05 21.41 16.82
N ASN A 231 -3.79 21.03 17.05
CA ASN A 231 -2.74 21.95 17.49
C ASN A 231 -1.33 21.49 17.03
N PRO A 232 -0.34 22.37 16.79
CA PRO A 232 0.97 22.00 16.24
C PRO A 232 1.88 21.14 17.15
N LEU A 233 1.48 20.84 18.40
CA LEU A 233 2.22 19.98 19.31
C LEU A 233 1.72 18.53 19.32
N GLY A 234 0.57 18.24 18.68
CA GLY A 234 -0.02 16.91 18.67
C GLY A 234 -0.95 16.63 19.85
N CYS A 235 -1.40 15.38 19.95
CA CYS A 235 -2.43 14.96 20.89
C CYS A 235 -1.95 13.84 21.81
N ALA A 236 -0.90 14.09 22.60
CA ALA A 236 -0.21 13.06 23.40
C ALA A 236 -1.13 12.17 24.28
N GLY A 237 -2.25 12.71 24.78
CA GLY A 237 -3.25 11.93 25.54
C GLY A 237 -4.13 11.00 24.70
N PHE A 238 -4.22 11.24 23.39
CA PHE A 238 -4.80 10.33 22.41
C PHE A 238 -3.74 9.43 21.74
N ASP A 239 -2.55 9.96 21.41
CA ASP A 239 -1.41 9.17 20.92
C ASP A 239 -1.15 7.96 21.84
N ALA A 240 -1.18 8.14 23.16
CA ALA A 240 -1.00 7.05 24.13
C ALA A 240 -2.12 5.98 24.11
N LYS A 241 -3.33 6.32 23.64
CA LYS A 241 -4.40 5.33 23.39
C LYS A 241 -4.17 4.61 22.06
N LEU A 242 -3.79 5.35 21.02
CA LEU A 242 -3.58 4.84 19.67
C LEU A 242 -2.33 3.93 19.61
N GLU A 243 -1.29 4.26 20.36
CA GLU A 243 -0.11 3.42 20.61
C GLU A 243 -0.50 2.10 21.31
N ALA A 244 -1.32 2.16 22.38
CA ALA A 244 -1.79 0.98 23.08
C ALA A 244 -2.71 0.08 22.23
N PHE A 245 -3.49 0.67 21.31
CA PHE A 245 -4.24 -0.06 20.29
C PHE A 245 -3.29 -0.70 19.25
N SER A 246 -2.33 0.07 18.72
CA SER A 246 -1.37 -0.42 17.72
C SER A 246 -0.55 -1.57 18.28
N GLN A 247 -0.09 -1.46 19.53
CA GLN A 247 0.62 -2.53 20.23
C GLN A 247 -0.24 -3.80 20.37
N ARG A 248 -1.52 -3.68 20.71
CA ARG A 248 -2.43 -4.83 20.81
C ARG A 248 -2.53 -5.59 19.48
N SER A 249 -2.63 -4.87 18.38
CA SER A 249 -2.68 -5.46 17.03
C SER A 249 -1.31 -6.02 16.59
N ILE A 250 -0.21 -5.34 16.90
CA ILE A 250 1.17 -5.82 16.67
C ILE A 250 1.41 -7.14 17.42
N ASP A 251 1.10 -7.20 18.71
CA ASP A 251 1.28 -8.39 19.55
C ASP A 251 0.46 -9.57 19.04
N ALA A 252 -0.79 -9.32 18.62
CA ALA A 252 -1.69 -10.34 18.07
C ALA A 252 -1.22 -10.87 16.70
N ILE A 253 -0.73 -9.99 15.81
CA ILE A 253 -0.12 -10.39 14.53
C ILE A 253 1.18 -11.18 14.78
N ARG A 254 2.07 -10.68 15.63
CA ARG A 254 3.39 -11.31 15.92
C ARG A 254 3.26 -12.68 16.59
N ALA A 255 2.14 -12.98 17.23
CA ALA A 255 1.83 -14.32 17.74
C ALA A 255 1.64 -15.38 16.64
N VAL A 256 1.39 -15.00 15.37
CA VAL A 256 1.12 -15.91 14.24
C VAL A 256 1.98 -15.67 13.00
N ASP A 257 2.35 -14.42 12.70
CA ASP A 257 3.28 -14.01 11.65
C ASP A 257 4.41 -13.13 12.24
N PRO A 258 5.58 -13.73 12.52
CA PRO A 258 6.72 -13.02 13.11
C PRO A 258 7.56 -12.23 12.10
N GLU A 259 7.28 -12.32 10.79
CA GLU A 259 8.19 -11.85 9.72
C GLU A 259 7.61 -10.72 8.86
N THR A 260 6.28 -10.60 8.75
CA THR A 260 5.67 -9.58 7.88
C THR A 260 5.76 -8.18 8.50
N PRO A 261 6.24 -7.15 7.77
CA PRO A 261 6.24 -5.77 8.26
C PRO A 261 4.86 -5.26 8.68
N ILE A 262 4.78 -4.53 9.78
CA ILE A 262 3.55 -3.93 10.28
C ILE A 262 3.70 -2.41 10.26
N PHE A 263 2.81 -1.75 9.52
CA PHE A 263 2.72 -0.31 9.42
C PHE A 263 1.65 0.21 10.38
N TYR A 264 1.97 1.28 11.10
CA TYR A 264 1.03 1.99 11.96
C TYR A 264 0.89 3.45 11.51
N GLU A 265 -0.32 3.98 11.61
CA GLU A 265 -0.65 5.36 11.26
C GLU A 265 -0.67 6.27 12.50
N PRO A 266 -0.32 7.56 12.36
CA PRO A 266 -0.65 8.59 13.34
C PRO A 266 -2.15 8.91 13.29
N HIS A 267 -2.68 9.67 14.25
CA HIS A 267 -4.06 10.14 14.15
C HIS A 267 -4.26 11.04 12.90
N VAL A 268 -5.37 10.90 12.16
CA VAL A 268 -5.60 11.52 10.82
C VAL A 268 -5.35 13.03 10.73
N ILE A 269 -5.49 13.77 11.83
CA ILE A 269 -5.19 15.22 11.86
C ILE A 269 -3.68 15.48 11.56
N PHE A 270 -2.82 14.46 11.62
CA PHE A 270 -1.42 14.49 11.16
C PHE A 270 -1.28 14.91 9.70
N ASN A 271 -2.19 14.48 8.82
CA ASN A 271 -2.26 14.87 7.39
C ASN A 271 -2.19 16.40 7.20
N ASN A 272 -2.62 17.14 8.23
CA ASN A 272 -2.73 18.59 8.25
C ASN A 272 -1.58 19.26 9.03
N GLY A 273 -0.40 18.63 9.06
CA GLY A 273 0.82 19.17 9.67
C GLY A 273 0.87 19.12 11.20
N VAL A 274 -0.03 18.36 11.84
CA VAL A 274 0.01 18.09 13.30
C VAL A 274 1.06 17.02 13.61
N ARG A 275 1.52 16.94 14.86
CA ARG A 275 2.49 15.94 15.34
C ARG A 275 1.79 14.74 15.96
N THR A 276 2.42 13.57 15.83
CA THR A 276 2.20 12.45 16.76
C THR A 276 3.38 12.35 17.74
N THR A 277 3.15 11.65 18.84
CA THR A 277 4.15 11.23 19.83
C THR A 277 4.19 9.73 20.07
N MET A 278 3.50 8.93 19.25
CA MET A 278 3.52 7.46 19.30
C MET A 278 4.95 6.88 19.16
N ALA A 279 5.17 5.70 19.72
CA ALA A 279 6.32 4.83 19.52
C ALA A 279 5.99 3.38 19.94
N PRO A 280 5.10 2.66 19.23
CA PRO A 280 4.84 1.24 19.50
C PRO A 280 6.13 0.41 19.37
N ALA A 281 6.22 -0.68 20.14
CA ALA A 281 7.41 -1.52 20.22
C ALA A 281 7.24 -2.82 19.42
N GLY A 282 8.26 -3.16 18.63
CA GLY A 282 8.28 -4.40 17.85
C GLY A 282 9.48 -4.50 16.93
N GLU A 283 9.57 -5.62 16.23
CA GLU A 283 10.48 -5.82 15.09
C GLU A 283 9.67 -5.71 13.79
N ASP A 284 10.33 -5.24 12.72
CA ASP A 284 9.73 -4.94 11.41
C ASP A 284 8.51 -4.01 11.47
N LEU A 285 8.71 -2.80 12.01
CA LEU A 285 7.71 -1.73 12.05
C LEU A 285 7.94 -0.65 10.99
N GLY A 286 6.85 -0.19 10.40
CA GLY A 286 6.78 0.93 9.47
C GLY A 286 5.88 2.05 9.99
N PHE A 287 6.16 3.27 9.55
CA PHE A 287 5.30 4.44 9.79
C PHE A 287 4.55 4.76 8.49
N SER A 288 3.26 4.41 8.48
CA SER A 288 2.29 4.81 7.47
C SER A 288 1.84 6.23 7.77
N PHE A 289 1.70 7.07 6.73
CA PHE A 289 1.20 8.43 6.89
C PHE A 289 0.65 8.97 5.57
N HIS A 290 -0.34 9.85 5.65
CA HIS A 290 -0.94 10.53 4.51
C HIS A 290 -0.48 11.99 4.43
N ASP A 291 -0.57 12.58 3.25
CA ASP A 291 -0.40 14.02 3.04
C ASP A 291 -1.52 14.55 2.11
N TYR A 292 -2.48 15.25 2.72
CA TYR A 292 -3.64 15.84 2.08
C TYR A 292 -3.71 17.32 2.47
N CYS A 293 -4.00 18.19 1.51
CA CYS A 293 -4.01 19.62 1.77
C CYS A 293 -5.30 20.05 2.47
N LEU A 294 -5.16 20.61 3.68
CA LEU A 294 -6.25 21.19 4.49
C LEU A 294 -7.28 22.01 3.71
N THR A 295 -6.85 22.80 2.71
CA THR A 295 -7.75 23.65 1.93
C THR A 295 -8.48 22.93 0.81
N ALA A 296 -8.04 21.75 0.38
CA ALA A 296 -8.88 20.82 -0.40
C ALA A 296 -9.91 20.15 0.52
N ASP A 297 -9.47 19.62 1.68
CA ASP A 297 -10.32 18.92 2.65
C ASP A 297 -11.50 19.77 3.18
N VAL A 298 -11.34 21.10 3.24
CA VAL A 298 -12.42 22.05 3.61
C VAL A 298 -13.10 22.75 2.43
N GLY A 299 -12.89 22.27 1.19
CA GLY A 299 -13.65 22.71 0.00
C GLY A 299 -13.28 24.11 -0.53
N LEU A 300 -12.01 24.51 -0.43
CA LEU A 300 -11.47 25.78 -0.94
C LEU A 300 -10.58 25.59 -2.18
N GLU A 301 -10.82 24.52 -2.94
CA GLU A 301 -10.10 24.22 -4.19
C GLU A 301 -10.23 25.34 -5.24
N GLY A 302 -9.18 25.51 -6.05
CA GLY A 302 -9.09 26.53 -7.10
C GLY A 302 -8.90 27.97 -6.60
N THR A 303 -8.64 28.17 -5.30
CA THR A 303 -8.46 29.51 -4.73
C THR A 303 -6.97 29.88 -4.56
N PRO A 304 -6.56 31.16 -4.74
CA PRO A 304 -5.19 31.61 -4.47
C PRO A 304 -4.72 31.49 -3.01
N VAL A 305 -5.60 31.04 -2.10
CA VAL A 305 -5.26 30.70 -0.72
C VAL A 305 -4.74 29.25 -0.63
N GLN A 306 -5.19 28.37 -1.52
CA GLN A 306 -4.79 26.96 -1.61
C GLN A 306 -3.27 26.81 -1.78
N ASP A 307 -2.71 27.29 -2.90
CA ASP A 307 -1.28 27.17 -3.23
C ASP A 307 -0.32 27.57 -2.08
N LEU A 308 -0.63 28.68 -1.40
CA LEU A 308 0.21 29.22 -0.33
C LEU A 308 0.03 28.49 1.01
N THR A 309 -1.12 27.83 1.22
CA THR A 309 -1.38 27.09 2.47
C THR A 309 -1.01 25.61 2.36
N CYS A 310 -1.33 24.93 1.25
CA CYS A 310 -0.96 23.52 1.03
C CYS A 310 0.53 23.32 1.26
N ASN A 311 1.38 23.98 0.47
CA ASN A 311 2.84 23.83 0.57
C ASN A 311 3.40 24.05 1.99
N VAL A 312 2.74 24.85 2.85
CA VAL A 312 3.13 25.05 4.25
C VAL A 312 2.65 23.92 5.16
N PHE A 313 1.45 23.37 4.93
CA PHE A 313 0.94 22.20 5.65
C PHE A 313 1.67 20.92 5.23
N ASP A 314 1.82 20.66 3.92
CA ASP A 314 2.64 19.57 3.39
C ASP A 314 4.05 19.60 4.05
N ASP A 315 4.76 20.74 3.98
CA ASP A 315 6.12 20.84 4.52
C ASP A 315 6.16 20.62 6.05
N LEU A 316 5.05 20.84 6.78
CA LEU A 316 4.91 20.45 8.19
C LEU A 316 4.70 18.93 8.37
N VAL A 317 3.90 18.28 7.52
CA VAL A 317 3.72 16.81 7.51
C VAL A 317 5.06 16.10 7.37
N TRP A 318 5.85 16.47 6.35
CA TRP A 318 7.14 15.81 6.08
C TRP A 318 8.20 16.15 7.14
N GLN A 319 8.18 17.37 7.71
CA GLN A 319 9.02 17.73 8.86
C GLN A 319 8.65 16.99 10.15
N ASN A 320 7.36 16.69 10.36
CA ASN A 320 6.90 15.89 11.49
C ASN A 320 7.19 14.40 11.27
N THR A 321 7.13 13.91 10.03
CA THR A 321 7.50 12.55 9.67
C THR A 321 8.99 12.30 9.89
N GLU A 322 9.92 13.07 9.30
CA GLU A 322 11.36 12.88 9.57
C GLU A 322 11.72 13.08 11.06
N ARG A 323 10.94 13.87 11.82
CA ARG A 323 11.05 13.98 13.29
C ARG A 323 10.60 12.71 14.02
N GLN A 324 9.53 12.07 13.56
CA GLN A 324 9.00 10.83 14.12
C GLN A 324 9.95 9.65 13.82
N LEU A 325 10.38 9.51 12.57
CA LEU A 325 11.40 8.54 12.17
C LEU A 325 12.73 8.74 12.93
N GLY A 326 13.08 9.99 13.24
CA GLY A 326 14.23 10.32 14.09
C GLY A 326 14.08 9.95 15.57
N ARG A 327 12.89 9.54 16.02
CA ARG A 327 12.61 9.00 17.37
C ARG A 327 12.56 7.47 17.37
N THR A 328 11.84 6.87 16.43
CA THR A 328 11.54 5.43 16.41
C THR A 328 12.53 4.61 15.58
N GLY A 329 12.95 5.14 14.43
CA GLY A 329 13.82 4.46 13.47
C GLY A 329 13.09 3.68 12.37
N ASP A 330 11.76 3.70 12.36
CA ASP A 330 10.88 2.90 11.48
C ASP A 330 11.10 3.16 9.97
N THR A 331 10.53 2.28 9.12
CA THR A 331 10.46 2.52 7.68
C THR A 331 9.25 3.39 7.30
N PRO A 332 9.43 4.57 6.66
CA PRO A 332 8.32 5.39 6.21
C PRO A 332 7.71 4.92 4.88
N LEU A 333 6.40 5.13 4.73
CA LEU A 333 5.67 5.02 3.48
C LEU A 333 4.57 6.09 3.43
N LEU A 334 4.52 6.87 2.35
CA LEU A 334 3.40 7.79 2.08
C LEU A 334 2.24 6.98 1.51
N THR A 335 1.37 6.49 2.36
CA THR A 335 0.33 5.50 2.06
C THR A 335 -0.86 6.09 1.32
N GLU A 336 -1.13 7.39 1.50
CA GLU A 336 -2.04 8.16 0.66
C GLU A 336 -1.58 9.60 0.41
N PHE A 337 -1.98 10.08 -0.77
CA PHE A 337 -2.06 11.48 -1.15
C PHE A 337 -2.90 11.57 -2.42
N GLY A 338 -3.49 12.73 -2.70
CA GLY A 338 -4.07 13.02 -4.01
C GLY A 338 -5.55 13.36 -3.96
N ALA A 339 -6.41 12.41 -4.35
CA ALA A 339 -7.86 12.59 -4.53
C ALA A 339 -8.25 13.79 -5.42
N THR A 340 -7.35 14.27 -6.30
CA THR A 340 -7.58 15.50 -7.08
C THR A 340 -7.15 15.36 -8.54
N THR A 341 -7.68 16.26 -9.38
CA THR A 341 -7.25 16.44 -10.78
C THR A 341 -6.10 17.45 -10.92
N ASP A 342 -5.74 18.21 -9.87
CA ASP A 342 -4.64 19.17 -9.97
C ASP A 342 -3.27 18.50 -10.08
N THR A 343 -2.83 18.37 -11.33
CA THR A 343 -1.50 17.86 -11.68
C THR A 343 -0.34 18.68 -11.10
N THR A 344 -0.56 19.86 -10.52
CA THR A 344 0.45 20.65 -9.80
C THR A 344 0.73 20.04 -8.43
N VAL A 345 -0.30 19.85 -7.61
CA VAL A 345 -0.23 19.16 -6.31
C VAL A 345 0.37 17.76 -6.48
N LEU A 346 -0.12 16.98 -7.45
CA LEU A 346 0.38 15.61 -7.70
C LEU A 346 1.87 15.57 -8.12
N ARG A 347 2.35 16.56 -8.87
CA ARG A 347 3.79 16.67 -9.20
C ARG A 347 4.60 17.05 -7.98
N ALA A 348 4.14 18.03 -7.19
CA ALA A 348 4.81 18.48 -5.98
C ALA A 348 4.99 17.33 -4.98
N MET A 349 3.96 16.52 -4.76
CA MET A 349 4.04 15.41 -3.79
C MET A 349 5.02 14.31 -4.23
N VAL A 350 4.98 13.90 -5.51
CA VAL A 350 5.92 12.90 -6.04
C VAL A 350 7.37 13.40 -6.02
N ASP A 351 7.58 14.70 -6.27
CA ASP A 351 8.91 15.30 -6.27
C ASP A 351 9.42 15.53 -4.82
N ARG A 352 8.53 15.80 -3.85
CA ARG A 352 8.82 15.85 -2.40
C ARG A 352 9.18 14.45 -1.86
N ALA A 353 8.41 13.42 -2.20
CA ALA A 353 8.70 12.02 -1.86
C ALA A 353 10.09 11.57 -2.40
N ALA A 354 10.44 11.98 -3.61
CA ALA A 354 11.76 11.72 -4.19
C ALA A 354 12.90 12.41 -3.40
N ALA A 355 12.71 13.66 -2.96
CA ALA A 355 13.69 14.39 -2.15
C ALA A 355 13.93 13.72 -0.78
N HIS A 356 12.85 13.26 -0.14
CA HIS A 356 12.91 12.51 1.12
C HIS A 356 13.37 11.06 0.96
N ARG A 357 13.31 10.49 -0.26
CA ARG A 357 13.57 9.07 -0.59
C ARG A 357 12.55 8.12 0.06
N PHE A 358 11.27 8.45 0.01
CA PHE A 358 10.18 7.58 0.48
C PHE A 358 9.55 6.83 -0.71
N GLY A 359 8.89 5.71 -0.42
CA GLY A 359 7.88 5.16 -1.32
C GLY A 359 6.55 5.91 -1.18
N TRP A 360 5.62 5.69 -2.10
CA TRP A 360 4.29 6.28 -2.05
C TRP A 360 3.21 5.48 -2.76
N GLN A 361 1.97 5.63 -2.32
CA GLN A 361 0.74 5.10 -2.94
C GLN A 361 -0.26 6.25 -3.17
N TYR A 362 -0.65 6.46 -4.42
CA TYR A 362 -1.59 7.53 -4.81
C TYR A 362 -3.06 7.13 -4.56
N TRP A 363 -3.87 8.02 -4.00
CA TRP A 363 -5.31 7.84 -3.88
C TRP A 363 -6.05 8.46 -5.10
N ALA A 364 -6.69 7.69 -5.99
CA ALA A 364 -6.87 6.24 -5.99
C ALA A 364 -6.81 5.62 -7.40
N TYR A 365 -6.80 4.29 -7.49
CA TYR A 365 -6.83 3.63 -8.79
C TYR A 365 -8.10 3.96 -9.60
N CYS A 366 -9.26 4.03 -8.96
CA CYS A 366 -10.54 4.26 -9.62
C CYS A 366 -11.56 5.02 -8.76
N GLY A 367 -12.67 5.44 -9.39
CA GLY A 367 -13.78 6.15 -8.73
C GLY A 367 -14.80 5.23 -8.05
N CYS A 368 -15.10 4.10 -8.70
CA CYS A 368 -15.63 2.87 -8.10
C CYS A 368 -16.84 2.94 -7.13
N ASP A 369 -17.70 3.96 -7.26
CA ASP A 369 -18.80 4.29 -6.33
C ASP A 369 -18.34 4.43 -4.86
N ASP A 370 -17.18 5.05 -4.68
CA ASP A 370 -16.62 5.40 -3.38
C ASP A 370 -17.57 6.34 -2.59
N PRO A 371 -18.06 5.94 -1.39
CA PRO A 371 -18.89 6.79 -0.55
C PRO A 371 -18.12 7.91 0.16
N THR A 372 -16.80 7.76 0.31
CA THR A 372 -16.00 8.51 1.28
C THR A 372 -14.69 8.94 0.65
N THR A 373 -14.75 10.07 -0.06
CA THR A 373 -13.61 10.69 -0.73
C THR A 373 -13.77 12.22 -0.78
N THR A 374 -12.66 12.93 -0.77
CA THR A 374 -12.59 14.37 -1.10
C THR A 374 -12.67 14.64 -2.61
N GLY A 375 -12.39 13.63 -3.45
CA GLY A 375 -12.35 13.72 -4.92
C GLY A 375 -13.41 12.87 -5.61
N PRO A 376 -14.69 13.27 -5.62
CA PRO A 376 -15.81 12.41 -5.99
C PRO A 376 -15.71 11.79 -7.40
N GLY A 377 -16.00 10.49 -7.48
CA GLY A 377 -16.10 9.75 -8.73
C GLY A 377 -14.80 9.73 -9.52
N ASN A 378 -14.78 10.35 -10.71
CA ASN A 378 -13.62 10.31 -11.60
C ASN A 378 -12.49 11.28 -11.20
N GLU A 379 -12.72 12.18 -10.23
CA GLU A 379 -11.74 13.19 -9.84
C GLU A 379 -10.53 12.56 -9.13
N GLN A 380 -10.74 11.59 -8.24
CA GLN A 380 -9.69 10.75 -7.66
C GLN A 380 -9.13 9.65 -8.58
N ALA A 381 -9.85 9.28 -9.65
CA ALA A 381 -9.58 8.06 -10.40
C ALA A 381 -8.37 8.19 -11.35
N LEU A 382 -7.45 7.22 -11.33
CA LEU A 382 -6.43 7.05 -12.37
C LEU A 382 -6.96 6.30 -13.61
N VAL A 383 -7.84 5.32 -13.37
CA VAL A 383 -8.54 4.48 -14.35
C VAL A 383 -10.03 4.49 -13.98
N PHE A 384 -10.91 4.83 -14.92
CA PHE A 384 -12.30 5.17 -14.58
C PHE A 384 -13.17 3.94 -14.30
N ASP A 385 -13.01 2.87 -15.09
CA ASP A 385 -13.75 1.61 -15.00
C ASP A 385 -12.79 0.41 -14.99
N PRO A 386 -12.54 -0.27 -13.86
CA PRO A 386 -11.68 -1.45 -13.80
C PRO A 386 -12.24 -2.68 -14.53
N ALA A 387 -13.52 -2.71 -14.93
CA ALA A 387 -14.08 -3.78 -15.75
C ALA A 387 -13.69 -3.65 -17.24
N ALA A 388 -13.06 -2.53 -17.63
CA ALA A 388 -12.55 -2.28 -18.96
C ALA A 388 -11.03 -2.08 -18.96
N SER A 389 -10.28 -2.87 -19.74
CA SER A 389 -9.20 -2.37 -20.59
C SER A 389 -8.45 -1.08 -20.19
N PRO A 390 -7.55 -0.98 -19.19
CA PRO A 390 -6.87 0.27 -18.81
C PRO A 390 -5.97 0.84 -19.93
N THR A 391 -6.64 1.55 -20.84
CA THR A 391 -6.19 2.00 -22.17
C THR A 391 -7.11 3.12 -22.69
N GLY A 392 -6.64 3.89 -23.67
CA GLY A 392 -7.49 4.84 -24.40
C GLY A 392 -8.16 5.86 -23.49
N ALA A 393 -9.49 6.01 -23.61
CA ALA A 393 -10.28 6.95 -22.82
C ALA A 393 -10.55 6.48 -21.37
N ASN A 394 -10.14 5.26 -20.99
CA ASN A 394 -10.33 4.74 -19.63
C ASN A 394 -9.19 5.10 -18.66
N ILE A 395 -8.39 6.12 -18.98
CA ILE A 395 -7.26 6.57 -18.16
C ILE A 395 -7.29 8.10 -18.08
N ASP A 396 -7.05 8.65 -16.90
CA ASP A 396 -6.66 10.05 -16.76
C ASP A 396 -5.18 10.21 -17.15
N HIS A 397 -4.94 10.65 -18.39
CA HIS A 397 -3.58 10.81 -18.93
C HIS A 397 -2.80 11.96 -18.31
N GLU A 398 -3.48 12.98 -17.77
CA GLU A 398 -2.81 14.16 -17.20
C GLU A 398 -2.35 13.86 -15.76
N LYS A 399 -3.21 13.23 -14.96
CA LYS A 399 -2.89 12.62 -13.67
C LYS A 399 -1.80 11.55 -13.81
N LEU A 400 -1.90 10.66 -14.80
CA LEU A 400 -0.84 9.68 -15.08
C LEU A 400 0.50 10.36 -15.42
N ALA A 401 0.50 11.44 -16.22
CA ALA A 401 1.70 12.20 -16.54
C ALA A 401 2.25 13.04 -15.37
N ALA A 402 1.44 13.33 -14.34
CA ALA A 402 1.90 13.91 -13.09
C ALA A 402 2.62 12.86 -12.23
N LEU A 403 2.01 11.69 -12.05
CA LEU A 403 2.49 10.62 -11.16
C LEU A 403 3.69 9.84 -11.72
N VAL A 404 3.71 9.57 -13.03
CA VAL A 404 4.72 8.69 -13.65
C VAL A 404 6.07 9.41 -13.81
N THR A 405 7.04 9.01 -12.98
CA THR A 405 8.43 9.46 -13.02
C THR A 405 9.41 8.30 -13.20
N PRO A 406 10.58 8.50 -13.82
CA PRO A 406 11.69 7.57 -13.69
C PRO A 406 12.22 7.57 -12.25
N HIS A 407 12.46 6.39 -11.70
CA HIS A 407 12.86 6.20 -10.30
C HIS A 407 13.63 4.87 -10.14
N PRO A 408 14.44 4.67 -9.08
CA PRO A 408 14.93 3.34 -8.73
C PRO A 408 13.75 2.42 -8.41
N LEU A 409 13.86 1.13 -8.69
CA LEU A 409 12.86 0.12 -8.29
C LEU A 409 13.40 -0.76 -7.16
N VAL A 410 14.62 -1.25 -7.32
CA VAL A 410 15.36 -1.99 -6.29
C VAL A 410 16.85 -1.73 -6.44
N VAL A 411 17.50 -1.34 -5.34
CA VAL A 411 18.86 -0.83 -5.30
C VAL A 411 19.77 -1.75 -4.51
N ALA A 412 20.82 -2.25 -5.17
CA ALA A 412 21.85 -3.05 -4.52
C ALA A 412 22.80 -2.17 -3.67
N GLY A 413 22.25 -1.55 -2.63
CA GLY A 413 22.94 -0.68 -1.69
C GLY A 413 22.05 0.49 -1.25
N THR A 414 22.61 1.40 -0.46
CA THR A 414 21.85 2.50 0.16
C THR A 414 21.64 3.68 -0.82
N PRO A 415 20.39 4.04 -1.19
CA PRO A 415 20.13 5.20 -2.04
C PRO A 415 20.62 6.49 -1.39
N ALA A 416 21.43 7.26 -2.12
CA ALA A 416 21.81 8.62 -1.73
C ALA A 416 20.76 9.65 -2.19
N GLY A 417 20.07 9.35 -3.29
CA GLY A 417 18.94 10.15 -3.80
C GLY A 417 18.64 9.87 -5.27
N TRP A 418 17.52 10.40 -5.73
CA TRP A 418 17.15 10.51 -7.14
C TRP A 418 16.41 11.82 -7.39
N ALA A 419 16.44 12.31 -8.63
CA ALA A 419 15.77 13.52 -9.06
C ALA A 419 15.40 13.44 -10.54
N PHE A 420 14.26 14.02 -10.90
CA PHE A 420 13.76 14.07 -12.27
C PHE A 420 13.35 15.50 -12.63
N ASP A 421 14.10 16.15 -13.53
CA ASP A 421 13.66 17.40 -14.13
C ASP A 421 12.61 17.09 -15.21
N ARG A 422 11.35 17.43 -14.93
CA ARG A 422 10.21 17.22 -15.83
C ARG A 422 10.30 18.02 -17.13
N THR A 423 11.02 19.15 -17.13
CA THR A 423 11.18 20.04 -18.30
C THR A 423 12.22 19.50 -19.28
N SER A 424 13.45 19.19 -18.81
CA SER A 424 14.48 18.59 -19.68
C SER A 424 14.32 17.07 -19.85
N ARG A 425 13.47 16.45 -19.04
CA ARG A 425 13.32 14.99 -18.86
C ARG A 425 14.62 14.30 -18.44
N HIS A 426 15.50 15.02 -17.77
CA HIS A 426 16.75 14.51 -17.23
C HIS A 426 16.51 13.87 -15.86
N PHE A 427 16.75 12.56 -15.77
CA PHE A 427 16.72 11.80 -14.53
C PHE A 427 18.14 11.51 -14.05
N THR A 428 18.37 11.63 -12.74
CA THR A 428 19.61 11.18 -12.10
C THR A 428 19.31 10.39 -10.83
N THR A 429 20.16 9.41 -10.53
CA THR A 429 20.14 8.71 -9.25
C THR A 429 21.55 8.26 -8.86
N SER A 430 21.82 8.16 -7.55
CA SER A 430 23.06 7.56 -7.06
C SER A 430 22.86 6.85 -5.72
N TRP A 431 23.72 5.87 -5.45
CA TRP A 431 23.70 5.04 -4.24
C TRP A 431 25.11 4.67 -3.79
N SER A 432 25.26 4.39 -2.49
CA SER A 432 26.44 3.73 -1.92
C SER A 432 26.34 2.23 -2.13
N THR A 433 27.46 1.53 -2.35
CA THR A 433 27.46 0.06 -2.37
C THR A 433 27.38 -0.57 -0.98
N ALA A 434 27.38 0.22 0.09
CA ALA A 434 27.02 -0.24 1.44
C ALA A 434 25.56 -0.69 1.48
N ARG A 435 25.29 -1.76 2.24
CA ARG A 435 23.92 -2.16 2.56
C ARG A 435 23.24 -1.10 3.45
N ALA A 436 21.90 -1.13 3.48
CA ALA A 436 21.09 -0.19 4.23
C ALA A 436 20.90 -0.61 5.69
N GLY A 437 20.43 0.34 6.52
CA GLY A 437 20.13 0.10 7.93
C GLY A 437 21.34 -0.42 8.71
N THR A 438 21.13 -1.54 9.38
CA THR A 438 22.10 -2.26 10.21
C THR A 438 22.87 -3.34 9.44
N LEU A 439 22.42 -3.70 8.23
CA LEU A 439 22.98 -4.83 7.46
C LEU A 439 24.50 -4.71 7.23
N PRO A 440 25.29 -5.75 7.53
CA PRO A 440 26.74 -5.67 7.48
C PRO A 440 27.30 -5.65 6.05
N GLY A 441 28.18 -4.69 5.77
CA GLY A 441 29.09 -4.71 4.63
C GLY A 441 28.55 -4.06 3.35
N ARG A 442 28.89 -4.65 2.20
CA ARG A 442 28.68 -4.06 0.86
C ARG A 442 28.20 -5.08 -0.16
N PHE A 443 27.48 -4.60 -1.17
CA PHE A 443 27.24 -5.33 -2.40
C PHE A 443 28.52 -5.45 -3.23
N GLY A 444 28.74 -6.65 -3.79
CA GLY A 444 29.92 -6.99 -4.56
C GLY A 444 29.80 -6.71 -6.06
N ALA A 445 30.90 -6.97 -6.78
CA ALA A 445 30.90 -6.96 -8.24
C ALA A 445 29.81 -7.89 -8.79
N GLY A 446 29.08 -7.43 -9.81
CA GLY A 446 27.99 -8.22 -10.41
C GLY A 446 26.61 -8.00 -9.80
N ALA A 447 26.49 -7.42 -8.60
CA ALA A 447 25.20 -7.05 -8.02
C ALA A 447 24.42 -6.07 -8.92
N THR A 448 23.09 -6.15 -8.92
CA THR A 448 22.23 -5.43 -9.88
C THR A 448 21.22 -4.51 -9.22
N THR A 449 21.19 -3.26 -9.66
CA THR A 449 20.12 -2.29 -9.39
C THR A 449 19.16 -2.23 -10.59
N ARG A 450 17.85 -2.16 -10.35
CA ARG A 450 16.79 -1.93 -11.35
C ARG A 450 16.26 -0.49 -11.22
N ILE A 451 16.01 0.17 -12.35
CA ILE A 451 15.52 1.56 -12.43
C ILE A 451 14.39 1.61 -13.47
N ALA A 452 13.25 2.18 -13.12
CA ALA A 452 12.17 2.46 -14.06
C ALA A 452 12.54 3.62 -14.99
N VAL A 453 12.32 3.45 -16.28
CA VAL A 453 12.41 4.50 -17.31
C VAL A 453 11.13 4.45 -18.16
N PRO A 454 10.04 5.07 -17.68
CA PRO A 454 8.71 4.90 -18.27
C PRO A 454 8.63 5.35 -19.73
N ALA A 455 7.91 4.58 -20.55
CA ALA A 455 7.72 4.89 -21.97
C ALA A 455 6.92 6.18 -22.21
N LEU A 456 6.09 6.58 -21.25
CA LEU A 456 5.37 7.87 -21.25
C LEU A 456 6.35 9.06 -21.23
N VAL A 457 7.43 8.96 -20.44
CA VAL A 457 8.48 9.99 -20.34
C VAL A 457 9.44 9.94 -21.53
N TYR A 458 9.88 8.73 -21.90
CA TYR A 458 10.93 8.50 -22.90
C TYR A 458 10.41 7.86 -24.19
N SER A 459 9.30 8.38 -24.73
CA SER A 459 8.63 7.87 -25.94
C SER A 459 9.54 7.87 -27.19
N GLY A 460 10.37 8.89 -27.38
CA GLY A 460 11.42 8.95 -28.41
C GLY A 460 12.67 8.11 -28.10
N GLY A 461 12.66 7.33 -27.03
CA GLY A 461 13.82 6.66 -26.44
C GLY A 461 14.71 7.61 -25.64
N TYR A 462 15.68 7.02 -24.94
CA TYR A 462 16.62 7.71 -24.06
C TYR A 462 18.09 7.34 -24.37
N ARG A 463 19.02 8.15 -23.86
CA ARG A 463 20.42 7.80 -23.61
C ARG A 463 20.59 7.63 -22.11
N ALA A 464 21.39 6.65 -21.69
CA ALA A 464 21.69 6.40 -20.28
C ALA A 464 23.19 6.16 -20.09
N THR A 465 23.74 6.66 -18.99
CA THR A 465 25.16 6.50 -18.61
C THR A 465 25.27 6.04 -17.16
N ALA A 466 26.35 5.32 -16.83
CA ALA A 466 26.58 4.79 -15.49
C ALA A 466 28.06 4.87 -15.08
N THR A 467 28.32 5.52 -13.95
CA THR A 467 29.62 5.57 -13.27
C THR A 467 29.58 4.66 -12.05
N GLY A 468 30.62 3.87 -11.78
CA GLY A 468 30.61 2.81 -10.76
C GLY A 468 29.86 1.52 -11.17
N GLY A 469 29.06 1.56 -12.24
CA GLY A 469 28.37 0.40 -12.81
C GLY A 469 28.53 0.28 -14.32
N THR A 470 27.91 -0.76 -14.89
CA THR A 470 27.72 -1.00 -16.33
C THR A 470 26.24 -1.26 -16.57
N ILE A 471 25.64 -0.61 -17.56
CA ILE A 471 24.26 -0.90 -17.98
C ILE A 471 24.28 -2.24 -18.76
N VAL A 472 23.42 -3.18 -18.36
CA VAL A 472 23.34 -4.54 -18.94
C VAL A 472 21.96 -4.88 -19.50
N SER A 473 20.97 -4.00 -19.32
CA SER A 473 19.68 -4.04 -20.02
C SER A 473 19.82 -3.63 -21.49
N ALA A 474 18.93 -4.14 -22.35
CA ALA A 474 18.87 -3.73 -23.76
C ALA A 474 18.57 -2.23 -23.93
N ALA A 475 19.04 -1.65 -25.04
CA ALA A 475 18.86 -0.23 -25.32
C ALA A 475 17.37 0.12 -25.54
N GLY A 476 16.82 1.01 -24.72
CA GLY A 476 15.40 1.36 -24.76
C GLY A 476 14.49 0.46 -23.93
N ALA A 477 15.03 -0.47 -23.14
CA ALA A 477 14.25 -1.23 -22.16
C ALA A 477 13.58 -0.29 -21.14
N ARG A 478 12.33 -0.57 -20.75
CA ARG A 478 11.55 0.21 -19.75
C ARG A 478 12.07 0.06 -18.32
N VAL A 479 12.87 -0.98 -18.07
CA VAL A 479 13.64 -1.16 -16.84
C VAL A 479 15.11 -1.18 -17.21
N LEU A 480 15.85 -0.17 -16.76
CA LEU A 480 17.31 -0.17 -16.81
C LEU A 480 17.84 -1.12 -15.74
N VAL A 481 18.81 -1.96 -16.11
CA VAL A 481 19.52 -2.87 -15.20
C VAL A 481 20.98 -2.46 -15.17
N VAL A 482 21.47 -2.07 -13.99
CA VAL A 482 22.84 -1.60 -13.78
C VAL A 482 23.60 -2.59 -12.91
N ARG A 483 24.61 -3.22 -13.49
CA ARG A 483 25.51 -4.18 -12.83
C ARG A 483 26.69 -3.43 -12.21
N GLN A 484 26.98 -3.67 -10.94
CA GLN A 484 28.05 -2.98 -10.22
C GLN A 484 29.44 -3.46 -10.64
N LYS A 485 30.38 -2.52 -10.79
CA LYS A 485 31.79 -2.81 -11.09
C LYS A 485 32.54 -3.22 -9.81
N ALA A 486 33.57 -4.05 -9.97
CA ALA A 486 34.45 -4.41 -8.86
C ALA A 486 35.10 -3.17 -8.24
N GLY A 487 35.17 -3.11 -6.92
CA GLY A 487 35.74 -1.98 -6.16
C GLY A 487 34.90 -0.69 -6.14
N ALA A 488 33.70 -0.67 -6.73
CA ALA A 488 32.84 0.50 -6.67
C ALA A 488 32.36 0.77 -5.23
N LEU A 489 32.60 1.98 -4.72
CA LEU A 489 32.08 2.45 -3.42
C LEU A 489 30.73 3.17 -3.56
N THR A 490 30.51 3.78 -4.73
CA THR A 490 29.27 4.44 -5.13
C THR A 490 28.97 4.16 -6.60
N VAL A 491 27.70 4.31 -6.98
CA VAL A 491 27.25 4.25 -8.37
C VAL A 491 26.37 5.47 -8.65
N ARG A 492 26.50 6.05 -9.84
CA ARG A 492 25.61 7.10 -10.34
C ARG A 492 25.11 6.74 -11.73
N VAL A 493 23.82 7.00 -11.98
CA VAL A 493 23.15 6.80 -13.26
C VAL A 493 22.50 8.11 -13.69
N THR A 494 22.63 8.43 -14.97
CA THR A 494 21.97 9.55 -15.64
C THR A 494 21.17 9.01 -16.82
N VAL A 495 19.94 9.49 -17.00
CA VAL A 495 19.06 9.18 -18.14
C VAL A 495 18.50 10.48 -18.71
N GLN A 496 18.50 10.62 -20.03
CA GLN A 496 18.04 11.81 -20.75
C GLN A 496 17.42 11.41 -22.11
N PRO A 497 16.63 12.28 -22.76
CA PRO A 497 16.18 12.08 -24.15
C PRO A 497 17.33 11.85 -25.15
N ARG A 498 17.00 11.31 -26.33
CA ARG A 498 17.96 10.95 -27.39
C ARG A 498 18.48 12.11 -28.21
#